data_AF-A0A847XKT2-F1
#
_entry.id   AF-A0A847XKT2-F1
#
_cell.length_a   1.000
_cell.length_b   1.000
_cell.length_c   1.000
_cell.angle_alpha   90.00
_cell.angle_beta   90.00
_cell.angle_gamma   90.00
#
_symmetry.space_group_name_H-M   'P 1'
#
loop_
_entity.id
_entity.type
_entity.pdbx_description
1 polymer ?
#
loop_
_entity_poly.entity_id
_entity_poly.type
_entity_poly.pdbx_seq_one_letter_code
_entity_poly.pdbx_strand_id
1 'polypeptide(L)'
;MNNTTKNPELEMLIKRLKEIQDDFYKTFGVTDIISNSKIFEIIIANDLEHILIPGHSGSRDAKDDDGEEYEYKHYKESSSNHTWTFNDYTDATIEKLGNIKSVIFAHIDDSEVFPRFDWYYDVPGKIISDYLKEKTKPIKNARKMINVSSTQIEDFLDISKIYNNFDYHNGRYFKWLDEIYKISKKIESITGTKEVLTSNKFWEILVALILGHKVLSEQLGHDAIDNNGNYFEYKVAKNYSWNFQDISKKVLEKYKTDNKMILAVVDKDNFIIKEIYEADPIRTIRRLKQKLLEKKKRFKERGKNVRRLQASLSAGDLKRIRAKLVHKATIEV
;
A
#
# COMPACT_ATOMS: atom_id res chain seq x y z
N MET A 1 -9.01 -19.60 22.03
CA MET A 1 -9.53 -18.22 21.90
C MET A 1 -9.00 -17.40 23.07
N ASN A 2 -7.93 -16.61 22.89
CA ASN A 2 -7.31 -15.83 23.97
C ASN A 2 -7.23 -14.35 23.56
N ASN A 3 -7.99 -13.53 24.28
CA ASN A 3 -7.87 -12.08 24.47
C ASN A 3 -7.67 -11.17 23.24
N THR A 4 -8.66 -11.12 22.34
CA THR A 4 -8.98 -9.85 21.67
C THR A 4 -9.81 -8.99 22.63
N THR A 5 -9.41 -7.74 22.79
CA THR A 5 -10.19 -6.69 23.44
C THR A 5 -11.59 -6.64 22.81
N LYS A 6 -12.59 -7.11 23.58
CA LYS A 6 -14.01 -7.24 23.23
C LYS A 6 -14.63 -5.87 22.89
N ASN A 7 -14.47 -5.41 21.66
CA ASN A 7 -15.38 -4.43 21.10
C ASN A 7 -16.27 -5.17 20.08
N PRO A 8 -17.46 -5.63 20.48
CA PRO A 8 -18.37 -6.38 19.60
C PRO A 8 -18.74 -5.60 18.32
N GLU A 9 -18.80 -4.27 18.42
CA GLU A 9 -19.05 -3.42 17.26
C GLU A 9 -17.88 -3.49 16.27
N LEU A 10 -16.65 -3.39 16.76
CA LEU A 10 -15.45 -3.50 15.90
C LEU A 10 -15.35 -4.86 15.22
N GLU A 11 -15.62 -5.95 15.94
CA GLU A 11 -15.65 -7.30 15.38
C GLU A 11 -16.72 -7.44 14.29
N MET A 12 -17.91 -6.87 14.51
CA MET A 12 -18.98 -6.84 13.52
C MET A 12 -18.59 -6.03 12.28
N LEU A 13 -17.94 -4.87 12.45
CA LEU A 13 -17.46 -4.04 11.33
C LEU A 13 -16.38 -4.75 10.51
N ILE A 14 -15.43 -5.42 11.16
CA ILE A 14 -14.38 -6.20 10.48
C ILE A 14 -15.01 -7.38 9.71
N LYS A 15 -15.95 -8.10 10.34
CA LYS A 15 -16.71 -9.17 9.66
C LYS A 15 -17.44 -8.63 8.44
N ARG A 16 -18.07 -7.46 8.55
CA ARG A 16 -18.79 -6.84 7.43
C ARG A 16 -17.85 -6.45 6.29
N LEU A 17 -16.66 -5.91 6.56
CA LEU A 17 -15.65 -5.66 5.52
C LEU A 17 -15.20 -6.96 4.83
N LYS A 18 -15.09 -8.07 5.57
CA LYS A 18 -14.80 -9.38 4.97
C LYS A 18 -15.92 -9.81 4.02
N GLU A 19 -17.18 -9.71 4.43
CA GLU A 19 -18.32 -10.06 3.59
C GLU A 19 -18.34 -9.23 2.29
N ILE A 20 -18.02 -7.93 2.38
CA ILE A 20 -17.86 -7.05 1.21
C ILE A 20 -16.71 -7.54 0.32
N GLN A 21 -15.54 -7.87 0.89
CA GLN A 21 -14.41 -8.40 0.13
C GLN A 21 -14.76 -9.71 -0.60
N ASP A 22 -15.47 -10.61 0.07
CA ASP A 22 -15.89 -11.90 -0.49
C ASP A 22 -16.89 -11.69 -1.64
N ASP A 23 -17.87 -10.79 -1.47
CA ASP A 23 -18.83 -10.43 -2.52
C ASP A 23 -18.17 -9.72 -3.71
N PHE A 24 -17.26 -8.79 -3.44
CA PHE A 24 -16.49 -8.08 -4.47
C PHE A 24 -15.61 -9.04 -5.27
N TYR A 25 -14.95 -10.00 -4.60
CA TYR A 25 -14.17 -11.03 -5.27
C TYR A 25 -15.04 -11.95 -6.11
N LYS A 26 -16.18 -12.41 -5.58
CA LYS A 26 -17.12 -13.25 -6.32
C LYS A 26 -17.66 -12.56 -7.57
N THR A 27 -17.89 -11.25 -7.49
CA THR A 27 -18.48 -10.46 -8.57
C THR A 27 -17.45 -10.02 -9.62
N PHE A 28 -16.25 -9.60 -9.18
CA PHE A 28 -15.26 -8.95 -10.06
C PHE A 28 -13.90 -9.65 -10.12
N GLY A 29 -13.66 -10.68 -9.31
CA GLY A 29 -12.39 -11.41 -9.25
C GLY A 29 -11.25 -10.65 -8.56
N VAL A 30 -11.51 -9.50 -7.96
CA VAL A 30 -10.49 -8.65 -7.32
C VAL A 30 -10.42 -8.91 -5.81
N THR A 31 -9.22 -9.14 -5.29
CA THR A 31 -8.96 -9.29 -3.85
C THR A 31 -8.16 -8.12 -3.27
N ASP A 32 -8.04 -8.08 -1.94
CA ASP A 32 -7.24 -7.10 -1.19
C ASP A 32 -7.65 -5.63 -1.41
N ILE A 33 -8.97 -5.37 -1.45
CA ILE A 33 -9.55 -4.05 -1.76
C ILE A 33 -9.34 -3.00 -0.66
N ILE A 34 -8.86 -3.42 0.50
CA ILE A 34 -8.68 -2.60 1.70
C ILE A 34 -7.22 -2.11 1.88
N SER A 35 -6.25 -2.72 1.16
CA SER A 35 -4.84 -2.41 1.35
C SER A 35 -4.27 -1.51 0.26
N ASN A 36 -3.10 -0.93 0.54
CA ASN A 36 -2.21 -0.23 -0.39
C ASN A 36 -2.92 0.84 -1.23
N SER A 37 -3.94 1.48 -0.65
CA SER A 37 -4.69 2.53 -1.34
C SER A 37 -5.50 2.03 -2.56
N LYS A 38 -5.73 0.71 -2.67
CA LYS A 38 -6.51 0.07 -3.74
C LYS A 38 -7.91 0.69 -3.88
N ILE A 39 -8.47 1.20 -2.78
CA ILE A 39 -9.76 1.88 -2.77
C ILE A 39 -9.84 3.05 -3.77
N PHE A 40 -8.76 3.80 -3.99
CA PHE A 40 -8.78 4.93 -4.92
C PHE A 40 -8.76 4.47 -6.38
N GLU A 41 -8.12 3.34 -6.68
CA GLU A 41 -8.23 2.72 -8.02
C GLU A 41 -9.68 2.28 -8.30
N ILE A 42 -10.38 1.79 -7.26
CA ILE A 42 -11.79 1.42 -7.37
C ILE A 42 -12.68 2.65 -7.57
N ILE A 43 -12.40 3.79 -6.91
CA ILE A 43 -13.10 5.06 -7.15
C ILE A 43 -12.91 5.52 -8.60
N ILE A 44 -11.67 5.56 -9.09
CA ILE A 44 -11.37 5.99 -10.46
C ILE A 44 -12.11 5.08 -11.47
N ALA A 45 -12.06 3.76 -11.27
CA ALA A 45 -12.74 2.81 -12.14
C ALA A 45 -14.28 2.90 -12.03
N ASN A 46 -14.81 3.28 -10.87
CA ASN A 46 -16.25 3.48 -10.67
C ASN A 46 -16.77 4.62 -11.56
N ASP A 47 -16.07 5.75 -11.51
CA ASP A 47 -16.51 6.98 -12.15
C ASP A 47 -16.21 6.99 -13.66
N LEU A 48 -15.13 6.34 -14.10
CA LEU A 48 -14.82 6.16 -15.52
C LEU A 48 -15.49 4.93 -16.14
N GLU A 49 -16.34 4.22 -15.39
CA GLU A 49 -17.01 2.97 -15.78
C GLU A 49 -16.06 1.84 -16.23
N HIS A 50 -14.77 1.94 -15.90
CA HIS A 50 -13.77 0.93 -16.25
C HIS A 50 -13.93 -0.37 -15.44
N ILE A 51 -13.54 -1.48 -16.04
CA ILE A 51 -13.45 -2.81 -15.44
C ILE A 51 -12.08 -2.99 -14.78
N LEU A 52 -12.04 -3.14 -13.45
CA LEU A 52 -10.81 -3.48 -12.73
C LEU A 52 -10.20 -4.79 -13.25
N ILE A 53 -8.89 -4.80 -13.46
CA ILE A 53 -8.15 -6.00 -13.85
C ILE A 53 -7.74 -6.77 -12.57
N PRO A 54 -8.13 -8.05 -12.43
CA PRO A 54 -7.63 -8.89 -11.33
C PRO A 54 -6.12 -9.07 -11.44
N GLY A 55 -5.36 -8.62 -10.43
CA GLY A 55 -3.90 -8.72 -10.50
C GLY A 55 -3.14 -8.19 -9.29
N HIS A 56 -1.84 -8.46 -9.29
CA HIS A 56 -0.86 -7.92 -8.34
C HIS A 56 0.03 -6.88 -9.03
N SER A 57 0.88 -6.19 -8.26
CA SER A 57 1.85 -5.22 -8.78
C SER A 57 2.50 -5.65 -10.09
N GLY A 58 2.27 -4.88 -11.16
CA GLY A 58 2.80 -5.12 -12.50
C GLY A 58 1.74 -5.50 -13.55
N SER A 59 0.50 -5.77 -13.16
CA SER A 59 -0.67 -5.68 -14.06
C SER A 59 -1.09 -4.22 -14.24
N ARG A 60 -1.87 -3.95 -15.28
CA ARG A 60 -2.64 -2.70 -15.40
C ARG A 60 -3.76 -2.66 -14.39
N ASP A 61 -4.27 -1.47 -14.15
CA ASP A 61 -5.23 -1.23 -13.06
C ASP A 61 -6.66 -1.54 -13.52
N ALA A 62 -7.01 -1.17 -14.76
CA ALA A 62 -8.32 -1.40 -15.32
C ALA A 62 -8.30 -1.48 -16.85
N LYS A 63 -9.46 -1.78 -17.44
CA LYS A 63 -9.75 -1.73 -18.87
C LYS A 63 -11.16 -1.21 -19.12
N ASP A 64 -11.45 -0.70 -20.31
CA ASP A 64 -12.82 -0.40 -20.72
C ASP A 64 -13.54 -1.65 -21.28
N ASP A 65 -14.78 -1.46 -21.77
CA ASP A 65 -15.58 -2.53 -22.36
C ASP A 65 -15.04 -3.01 -23.72
N ASP A 66 -14.23 -2.20 -24.41
CA ASP A 66 -13.52 -2.58 -25.65
C ASP A 66 -12.24 -3.38 -25.35
N GLY A 67 -11.84 -3.46 -24.07
CA GLY A 67 -10.67 -4.19 -23.61
C GLY A 67 -9.39 -3.37 -23.62
N GLU A 68 -9.47 -2.06 -23.87
CA GLU A 68 -8.33 -1.16 -23.83
C GLU A 68 -7.88 -0.94 -22.40
N GLU A 69 -6.57 -1.11 -22.14
CA GLU A 69 -6.02 -1.07 -20.78
C GLU A 69 -5.67 0.35 -20.33
N TYR A 70 -5.77 0.57 -19.01
CA TYR A 70 -5.46 1.83 -18.33
C TYR A 70 -4.56 1.60 -17.13
N GLU A 71 -3.66 2.54 -16.90
CA GLU A 71 -2.87 2.65 -15.68
C GLU A 71 -3.33 3.88 -14.91
N TYR A 72 -3.47 3.75 -13.59
CA TYR A 72 -3.85 4.83 -12.71
C TYR A 72 -2.64 5.34 -11.94
N LYS A 73 -2.58 6.67 -11.80
CA LYS A 73 -1.75 7.35 -10.83
C LYS A 73 -2.66 8.30 -10.10
N HIS A 74 -2.55 8.36 -8.77
CA HIS A 74 -3.35 9.28 -8.00
C HIS A 74 -2.53 9.96 -6.90
N TYR A 75 -2.99 11.13 -6.49
CA TYR A 75 -2.65 11.72 -5.19
C TYR A 75 -3.93 12.25 -4.54
N LYS A 76 -3.88 12.49 -3.24
CA LYS A 76 -5.01 13.01 -2.46
C LYS A 76 -4.84 14.49 -2.20
N GLU A 77 -5.92 15.25 -2.08
CA GLU A 77 -5.88 16.67 -1.70
C GLU A 77 -5.10 16.86 -0.39
N SER A 78 -5.35 16.00 0.61
CA SER A 78 -4.64 16.03 1.90
C SER A 78 -3.15 15.65 1.85
N SER A 79 -2.64 15.13 0.73
CA SER A 79 -1.24 14.74 0.59
C SER A 79 -0.32 15.95 0.58
N SER A 80 0.85 15.84 1.21
CA SER A 80 1.87 16.92 1.18
C SER A 80 2.59 17.07 -0.17
N ASN A 81 2.32 16.18 -1.13
CA ASN A 81 2.92 16.19 -2.46
C ASN A 81 1.82 16.02 -3.51
N HIS A 82 1.58 17.07 -4.29
CA HIS A 82 0.57 17.11 -5.36
C HIS A 82 1.21 16.82 -6.72
N THR A 83 1.87 15.67 -6.80
CA THR A 83 2.45 15.14 -8.04
C THR A 83 2.27 13.64 -8.10
N TRP A 84 2.24 13.10 -9.31
CA TRP A 84 2.11 11.66 -9.55
C TRP A 84 3.48 11.01 -9.70
N THR A 85 3.75 10.04 -8.84
CA THR A 85 5.07 9.43 -8.76
C THR A 85 5.15 8.12 -9.54
N PHE A 86 6.11 8.02 -10.45
CA PHE A 86 6.56 6.74 -11.01
C PHE A 86 7.76 6.25 -10.21
N ASN A 87 7.55 5.19 -9.43
CA ASN A 87 8.56 4.57 -8.59
C ASN A 87 9.26 3.39 -9.29
N ASP A 88 10.53 3.17 -8.96
CA ASP A 88 11.32 2.02 -9.40
C ASP A 88 11.28 1.80 -10.93
N TYR A 89 11.22 2.89 -11.71
CA TYR A 89 11.08 2.80 -13.16
C TYR A 89 12.31 2.14 -13.82
N THR A 90 12.06 1.49 -14.94
CA THR A 90 13.03 0.88 -15.85
C THR A 90 12.64 1.19 -17.29
N ASP A 91 13.57 1.04 -18.23
CA ASP A 91 13.28 1.22 -19.65
C ASP A 91 12.11 0.32 -20.10
N ALA A 92 12.08 -0.93 -19.62
CA ALA A 92 11.00 -1.87 -19.91
C ALA A 92 9.64 -1.47 -19.32
N THR A 93 9.60 -0.91 -18.10
CA THR A 93 8.32 -0.46 -17.51
C THR A 93 7.81 0.81 -18.20
N ILE A 94 8.71 1.69 -18.63
CA ILE A 94 8.36 2.88 -19.41
C ILE A 94 7.81 2.44 -20.77
N GLU A 95 8.53 1.57 -21.49
CA GLU A 95 8.11 1.07 -22.80
C GLU A 95 6.74 0.40 -22.77
N LYS A 96 6.44 -0.40 -21.73
CA LYS A 96 5.11 -1.01 -21.56
C LYS A 96 3.98 0.02 -21.49
N LEU A 97 4.21 1.24 -20.96
CA LEU A 97 3.19 2.30 -20.95
C LEU A 97 2.85 2.75 -22.37
N GLY A 98 3.73 2.57 -23.35
CA GLY A 98 3.44 2.91 -24.74
C GLY A 98 2.34 2.05 -25.38
N ASN A 99 2.00 0.91 -24.76
CA ASN A 99 1.08 -0.09 -25.31
C ASN A 99 -0.32 -0.08 -24.67
N ILE A 100 -0.60 0.89 -23.80
CA ILE A 100 -1.93 1.06 -23.19
C ILE A 100 -2.64 2.26 -23.80
N LYS A 101 -3.96 2.34 -23.63
CA LYS A 101 -4.75 3.47 -24.11
C LYS A 101 -4.31 4.75 -23.41
N SER A 102 -4.34 4.77 -22.09
CA SER A 102 -3.86 5.93 -21.34
C SER A 102 -3.44 5.66 -19.90
N VAL A 103 -2.68 6.62 -19.37
CA VAL A 103 -2.45 6.78 -17.94
C VAL A 103 -3.40 7.86 -17.43
N ILE A 104 -4.25 7.49 -16.48
CA ILE A 104 -5.13 8.42 -15.77
C ILE A 104 -4.35 9.02 -14.60
N PHE A 105 -4.10 10.32 -14.67
CA PHE A 105 -3.49 11.11 -13.60
C PHE A 105 -4.59 11.75 -12.76
N ALA A 106 -5.06 11.01 -11.76
CA ALA A 106 -6.22 11.33 -10.95
C ALA A 106 -5.90 12.23 -9.75
N HIS A 107 -6.74 13.23 -9.54
CA HIS A 107 -6.87 13.89 -8.26
C HIS A 107 -7.98 13.24 -7.43
N ILE A 108 -7.75 13.10 -6.12
CA ILE A 108 -8.77 12.61 -5.19
C ILE A 108 -8.95 13.65 -4.09
N ASP A 109 -10.10 14.32 -4.08
CA ASP A 109 -10.53 15.16 -2.97
C ASP A 109 -11.01 14.27 -1.82
N ASP A 110 -10.15 14.10 -0.80
CA ASP A 110 -10.44 13.33 0.40
C ASP A 110 -10.82 14.19 1.61
N SER A 111 -11.28 15.42 1.37
CA SER A 111 -11.75 16.33 2.42
C SER A 111 -13.14 15.94 2.95
N GLU A 112 -13.95 15.27 2.13
CA GLU A 112 -15.28 14.78 2.49
C GLU A 112 -15.26 13.35 3.06
N VAL A 113 -16.41 12.90 3.59
CA VAL A 113 -16.54 11.55 4.17
C VAL A 113 -16.31 10.46 3.11
N PHE A 114 -16.83 10.70 1.91
CA PHE A 114 -16.60 9.87 0.72
C PHE A 114 -15.64 10.65 -0.21
N PRO A 115 -14.42 10.17 -0.45
CA PRO A 115 -13.48 10.85 -1.33
C PRO A 115 -14.01 10.93 -2.76
N ARG A 116 -13.81 12.07 -3.40
CA ARG A 116 -14.26 12.32 -4.77
C ARG A 116 -13.09 12.30 -5.74
N PHE A 117 -13.27 11.60 -6.85
CA PHE A 117 -12.44 11.78 -8.03
C PHE A 117 -12.99 12.97 -8.80
N ASP A 118 -12.44 14.16 -8.56
CA ASP A 118 -13.01 15.45 -8.98
C ASP A 118 -12.39 15.99 -10.27
N TRP A 119 -11.13 15.71 -10.55
CA TRP A 119 -10.49 16.03 -11.83
C TRP A 119 -9.29 15.13 -12.14
N TYR A 120 -8.90 15.09 -13.41
CA TYR A 120 -7.79 14.27 -13.88
C TYR A 120 -7.19 14.75 -15.19
N TYR A 121 -6.08 14.12 -15.59
CA TYR A 121 -5.60 14.13 -16.97
C TYR A 121 -5.69 12.73 -17.56
N ASP A 122 -6.23 12.65 -18.78
CA ASP A 122 -6.21 11.44 -19.60
C ASP A 122 -5.03 11.52 -20.57
N VAL A 123 -3.91 10.87 -20.25
CA VAL A 123 -2.68 11.00 -21.02
C VAL A 123 -2.43 9.73 -21.82
N PRO A 124 -2.44 9.78 -23.18
CA PRO A 124 -2.19 8.60 -24.00
C PRO A 124 -0.91 7.88 -23.62
N GLY A 125 -0.96 6.55 -23.56
CA GLY A 125 0.14 5.71 -23.07
C GLY A 125 1.47 5.97 -23.81
N LYS A 126 1.39 6.13 -25.13
CA LYS A 126 2.53 6.49 -25.98
C LYS A 126 3.16 7.83 -25.61
N ILE A 127 2.35 8.87 -25.38
CA ILE A 127 2.83 10.22 -25.06
C ILE A 127 3.59 10.21 -23.74
N ILE A 128 3.02 9.61 -22.68
CA ILE A 128 3.68 9.56 -21.38
C ILE A 128 4.92 8.65 -21.39
N SER A 129 4.89 7.55 -22.16
CA SER A 129 6.07 6.70 -22.35
C SER A 129 7.24 7.48 -22.96
N ASP A 130 6.99 8.23 -24.04
CA ASP A 130 8.02 9.04 -24.70
C ASP A 130 8.55 10.16 -23.80
N TYR A 131 7.65 10.84 -23.08
CA TYR A 131 8.00 11.84 -22.08
C TYR A 131 8.92 11.26 -20.98
N LEU A 132 8.52 10.14 -20.37
CA LEU A 132 9.29 9.49 -19.30
C LEU A 132 10.63 9.00 -19.85
N LYS A 133 10.69 8.46 -21.07
CA LYS A 133 11.93 8.02 -21.71
C LYS A 133 12.93 9.15 -21.89
N GLU A 134 12.46 10.37 -22.14
CA GLU A 134 13.32 11.56 -22.19
C GLU A 134 13.70 12.07 -20.79
N LYS A 135 12.71 12.37 -19.95
CA LYS A 135 12.92 13.04 -18.66
C LYS A 135 13.63 12.17 -17.63
N THR A 136 13.65 10.86 -17.80
CA THR A 136 14.36 9.95 -16.91
C THR A 136 15.85 9.76 -17.23
N LYS A 137 16.33 10.17 -18.43
CA LYS A 137 17.75 10.11 -18.82
C LYS A 137 18.68 10.85 -17.84
N PRO A 138 18.40 12.10 -17.42
CA PRO A 138 19.28 12.81 -16.49
C PRO A 138 19.19 12.30 -15.04
N ILE A 139 18.19 11.48 -14.70
CA ILE A 139 17.93 11.07 -13.30
C ILE A 139 18.93 10.00 -12.85
N LYS A 140 19.80 10.42 -11.91
CA LYS A 140 20.79 9.57 -11.25
C LYS A 140 20.34 9.04 -9.89
N ASN A 141 19.11 9.36 -9.43
CA ASN A 141 18.66 8.93 -8.12
C ASN A 141 18.56 7.38 -8.02
N ALA A 142 18.89 6.86 -6.83
CA ALA A 142 18.99 5.41 -6.64
C ALA A 142 17.63 4.70 -6.60
N ARG A 143 16.55 5.45 -6.34
CA ARG A 143 15.17 4.93 -6.32
C ARG A 143 14.56 4.79 -7.71
N LYS A 144 15.17 5.40 -8.74
CA LYS A 144 14.56 5.56 -10.07
C LYS A 144 13.12 6.04 -9.93
N MET A 145 13.01 7.23 -9.35
CA MET A 145 11.75 7.91 -9.09
C MET A 145 11.68 9.19 -9.90
N ILE A 146 10.54 9.45 -10.54
CA ILE A 146 10.21 10.70 -11.21
C ILE A 146 8.79 11.10 -10.81
N ASN A 147 8.61 12.39 -10.54
CA ASN A 147 7.30 12.99 -10.30
C ASN A 147 6.86 13.69 -11.57
N VAL A 148 5.59 13.53 -11.90
CA VAL A 148 4.90 14.27 -12.97
C VAL A 148 3.92 15.23 -12.28
N SER A 149 4.02 16.52 -12.57
CA SER A 149 3.10 17.56 -12.06
C SER A 149 2.09 17.98 -13.12
N SER A 150 1.01 18.63 -12.69
CA SER A 150 0.01 19.24 -13.57
C SER A 150 0.64 20.16 -14.62
N THR A 151 1.52 21.07 -14.19
CA THR A 151 2.25 21.98 -15.10
C THR A 151 3.06 21.23 -16.15
N GLN A 152 3.67 20.09 -15.80
CA GLN A 152 4.41 19.30 -16.79
C GLN A 152 3.48 18.63 -17.81
N ILE A 153 2.27 18.24 -17.40
CA ILE A 153 1.28 17.67 -18.32
C ILE A 153 0.73 18.77 -19.23
N GLU A 154 0.32 19.90 -18.66
CA GLU A 154 -0.26 21.02 -19.40
C GLU A 154 0.77 21.67 -20.34
N ASP A 155 1.94 22.07 -19.83
CA ASP A 155 2.90 22.85 -20.62
C ASP A 155 3.73 22.00 -21.59
N PHE A 156 4.05 20.75 -21.23
CA PHE A 156 4.95 19.91 -22.04
C PHE A 156 4.26 18.82 -22.83
N LEU A 157 3.07 18.37 -22.42
CA LEU A 157 2.30 17.38 -23.16
C LEU A 157 1.11 17.99 -23.89
N ASP A 158 0.78 19.26 -23.63
CA ASP A 158 -0.37 19.97 -24.20
C ASP A 158 -1.69 19.25 -23.93
N ILE A 159 -1.83 18.72 -22.69
CA ILE A 159 -3.02 17.99 -22.26
C ILE A 159 -3.73 18.80 -21.18
N SER A 160 -4.99 19.11 -21.45
CA SER A 160 -5.83 19.89 -20.54
C SER A 160 -6.43 19.03 -19.44
N LYS A 161 -6.66 19.66 -18.29
CA LYS A 161 -7.36 19.06 -17.16
C LYS A 161 -8.81 18.78 -17.51
N ILE A 162 -9.28 17.60 -17.11
CA ILE A 162 -10.68 17.17 -17.23
C ILE A 162 -11.30 17.25 -15.85
N TYR A 163 -12.38 18.01 -15.72
CA TYR A 163 -13.18 18.04 -14.51
C TYR A 163 -14.21 16.92 -14.56
N ASN A 164 -14.19 16.06 -13.55
CA ASN A 164 -15.11 14.96 -13.43
C ASN A 164 -16.45 15.47 -12.89
N ASN A 165 -17.48 15.43 -13.73
CA ASN A 165 -18.86 15.73 -13.36
C ASN A 165 -19.74 14.47 -13.29
N PHE A 166 -19.14 13.27 -13.28
CA PHE A 166 -19.88 12.01 -13.18
C PHE A 166 -20.61 11.92 -11.84
N ASP A 167 -21.82 11.37 -11.87
CA ASP A 167 -22.54 11.01 -10.66
C ASP A 167 -21.91 9.74 -10.07
N TYR A 168 -21.01 9.94 -9.10
CA TYR A 168 -20.28 8.87 -8.42
C TYR A 168 -21.21 7.85 -7.74
N HIS A 169 -22.49 8.18 -7.53
CA HIS A 169 -23.49 7.27 -6.96
C HIS A 169 -24.01 6.19 -7.93
N ASN A 170 -23.72 6.29 -9.22
CA ASN A 170 -24.27 5.36 -10.22
C ASN A 170 -23.23 4.38 -10.80
N GLY A 171 -21.97 4.51 -10.43
CA GLY A 171 -20.91 3.66 -10.95
C GLY A 171 -21.01 2.21 -10.48
N ARG A 172 -20.40 1.32 -11.27
CA ARG A 172 -20.47 -0.15 -11.09
C ARG A 172 -19.98 -0.66 -9.74
N TYR A 173 -19.19 0.12 -8.99
CA TYR A 173 -18.61 -0.26 -7.71
C TYR A 173 -19.23 0.49 -6.51
N PHE A 174 -20.12 1.46 -6.76
CA PHE A 174 -20.56 2.42 -5.77
C PHE A 174 -21.11 1.78 -4.49
N LYS A 175 -21.98 0.76 -4.62
CA LYS A 175 -22.59 0.10 -3.45
C LYS A 175 -21.56 -0.48 -2.48
N TRP A 176 -20.43 -0.98 -2.97
CA TRP A 176 -19.35 -1.51 -2.13
C TRP A 176 -18.50 -0.37 -1.57
N LEU A 177 -18.17 0.64 -2.40
CA LEU A 177 -17.40 1.81 -1.97
C LEU A 177 -18.09 2.54 -0.82
N ASP A 178 -19.38 2.87 -0.96
CA ASP A 178 -20.15 3.60 0.05
C ASP A 178 -20.13 2.87 1.41
N GLU A 179 -20.33 1.55 1.37
CA GLU A 179 -20.33 0.74 2.59
C GLU A 179 -18.93 0.61 3.21
N ILE A 180 -17.88 0.40 2.40
CA ILE A 180 -16.49 0.36 2.85
C ILE A 180 -16.14 1.66 3.57
N TYR A 181 -16.41 2.83 2.97
CA TYR A 181 -16.07 4.11 3.58
C TYR A 181 -16.81 4.34 4.90
N LYS A 182 -18.11 4.03 4.95
CA LYS A 182 -18.90 4.12 6.20
C LYS A 182 -18.33 3.23 7.30
N ILE A 183 -17.96 1.99 6.98
CA ILE A 183 -17.37 1.07 7.96
C ILE A 183 -15.99 1.54 8.39
N SER A 184 -15.13 1.93 7.44
CA SER A 184 -13.78 2.42 7.72
C SER A 184 -13.80 3.62 8.66
N LYS A 185 -14.71 4.59 8.47
CA LYS A 185 -14.84 5.74 9.37
C LYS A 185 -15.26 5.34 10.79
N LYS A 186 -16.15 4.35 10.93
CA LYS A 186 -16.50 3.81 12.25
C LYS A 186 -15.31 3.12 12.91
N ILE A 187 -14.54 2.33 12.17
CA ILE A 187 -13.30 1.72 12.66
C ILE A 187 -12.32 2.81 13.11
N GLU A 188 -12.10 3.85 12.30
CA GLU A 188 -11.23 4.99 12.64
C GLU A 188 -11.67 5.68 13.92
N SER A 189 -12.98 5.87 14.11
CA SER A 189 -13.55 6.45 15.33
C SER A 189 -13.32 5.58 16.56
N ILE A 190 -13.48 4.26 16.44
CA ILE A 190 -13.31 3.30 17.55
C ILE A 190 -11.83 3.17 17.94
N THR A 191 -10.92 3.11 16.98
CA THR A 191 -9.50 2.87 17.23
C THR A 191 -8.70 4.15 17.48
N GLY A 192 -9.23 5.29 17.04
CA GLY A 192 -8.52 6.56 17.00
C GLY A 192 -7.38 6.59 15.98
N THR A 193 -7.34 5.63 15.06
CA THR A 193 -6.39 5.58 13.95
C THR A 193 -7.04 6.17 12.70
N LYS A 194 -6.35 7.02 11.95
CA LYS A 194 -6.85 7.59 10.69
C LYS A 194 -6.29 6.83 9.48
N GLU A 195 -6.98 6.98 8.35
CA GLU A 195 -6.59 6.47 7.03
C GLU A 195 -6.45 4.95 6.98
N VAL A 196 -7.43 4.22 7.53
CA VAL A 196 -7.33 2.75 7.63
C VAL A 196 -7.28 2.02 6.29
N LEU A 197 -7.73 2.67 5.21
CA LEU A 197 -7.73 2.16 3.84
C LEU A 197 -6.41 2.42 3.08
N THR A 198 -5.41 3.04 3.72
CA THR A 198 -4.11 3.30 3.09
C THR A 198 -3.05 2.30 3.60
N SER A 199 -2.09 1.97 2.73
CA SER A 199 -0.95 1.08 3.06
C SER A 199 -1.40 -0.26 3.70
N ASN A 200 -0.84 -0.67 4.84
CA ASN A 200 -1.27 -1.84 5.60
C ASN A 200 -1.95 -1.48 6.93
N LYS A 201 -2.48 -0.25 7.05
CA LYS A 201 -2.94 0.31 8.33
C LYS A 201 -4.06 -0.53 8.96
N PHE A 202 -5.01 -1.00 8.16
CA PHE A 202 -6.05 -1.92 8.61
C PHE A 202 -5.48 -3.19 9.26
N TRP A 203 -4.46 -3.81 8.64
CA TRP A 203 -3.83 -5.03 9.18
C TRP A 203 -3.02 -4.75 10.44
N GLU A 204 -2.37 -3.59 10.52
CA GLU A 204 -1.69 -3.14 11.74
C GLU A 204 -2.66 -3.01 12.91
N ILE A 205 -3.87 -2.51 12.67
CA ILE A 205 -4.94 -2.46 13.67
C ILE A 205 -5.31 -3.87 14.15
N LEU A 206 -5.55 -4.81 13.23
CA LEU A 206 -5.91 -6.19 13.61
C LEU A 206 -4.80 -6.85 14.44
N VAL A 207 -3.54 -6.66 14.07
CA VAL A 207 -2.38 -7.14 14.84
C VAL A 207 -2.33 -6.48 16.21
N ALA A 208 -2.54 -5.15 16.27
CA ALA A 208 -2.51 -4.40 17.51
C ALA A 208 -3.62 -4.83 18.49
N LEU A 209 -4.83 -5.11 17.99
CA LEU A 209 -5.93 -5.62 18.80
C LEU A 209 -5.60 -6.97 19.46
N ILE A 210 -4.94 -7.87 18.73
CA ILE A 210 -4.50 -9.18 19.27
C ILE A 210 -3.43 -9.00 20.36
N LEU A 211 -2.54 -8.02 20.20
CA LEU A 211 -1.45 -7.77 21.13
C LEU A 211 -1.83 -6.82 22.29
N GLY A 212 -3.02 -6.21 22.27
CA GLY A 212 -3.40 -5.18 23.23
C GLY A 212 -2.63 -3.86 23.04
N HIS A 213 -2.20 -3.57 21.82
CA HIS A 213 -1.53 -2.33 21.43
C HIS A 213 -2.51 -1.32 20.81
N LYS A 214 -2.10 -0.06 20.71
CA LYS A 214 -2.78 0.99 19.96
C LYS A 214 -1.91 1.45 18.79
N VAL A 215 -2.44 1.43 17.57
CA VAL A 215 -1.77 1.97 16.38
C VAL A 215 -1.70 3.49 16.45
N LEU A 216 -0.53 4.04 16.16
CA LEU A 216 -0.28 5.47 16.17
C LEU A 216 -0.42 6.09 14.77
N SER A 217 -0.67 7.39 14.74
CA SER A 217 -0.52 8.16 13.51
C SER A 217 0.97 8.31 13.15
N GLU A 218 1.27 8.39 11.86
CA GLU A 218 2.66 8.35 11.34
C GLU A 218 3.56 9.49 11.87
N GLN A 219 2.96 10.58 12.36
CA GLN A 219 3.67 11.76 12.90
C GLN A 219 4.53 11.46 14.14
N LEU A 220 4.18 10.43 14.92
CA LEU A 220 4.91 10.06 16.14
C LEU A 220 6.15 9.22 15.86
N GLY A 221 6.37 8.82 14.61
CA GLY A 221 7.55 8.07 14.20
C GLY A 221 7.60 6.63 14.70
N HIS A 222 6.55 6.12 15.36
CA HIS A 222 6.41 4.72 15.79
C HIS A 222 5.07 4.17 15.30
N ASP A 223 4.97 2.85 15.08
CA ASP A 223 3.76 2.27 14.47
C ASP A 223 2.69 1.98 15.53
N ALA A 224 3.07 1.54 16.74
CA ALA A 224 2.14 1.28 17.82
C ALA A 224 2.75 1.51 19.21
N ILE A 225 1.87 1.59 20.22
CA ILE A 225 2.22 1.72 21.65
C ILE A 225 1.38 0.76 22.50
N ASP A 226 1.91 0.22 23.59
CA ASP A 226 1.13 -0.50 24.60
C ASP A 226 0.67 0.43 25.74
N ASN A 227 -0.11 -0.11 26.68
CA ASN A 227 -0.59 0.63 27.85
C ASN A 227 0.52 1.03 28.85
N ASN A 228 1.73 0.47 28.71
CA ASN A 228 2.89 0.81 29.54
C ASN A 228 3.77 1.90 28.89
N GLY A 229 3.39 2.40 27.71
CA GLY A 229 4.16 3.40 26.98
C GLY A 229 5.30 2.84 26.14
N ASN A 230 5.37 1.52 25.93
CA ASN A 230 6.38 0.90 25.08
C ASN A 230 6.01 1.06 23.61
N TYR A 231 6.96 1.47 22.78
CA TYR A 231 6.77 1.62 21.34
C TYR A 231 7.14 0.37 20.56
N PHE A 232 6.49 0.19 19.40
CA PHE A 232 6.67 -0.96 18.53
C PHE A 232 6.71 -0.55 17.06
N GLU A 233 7.52 -1.25 16.28
CA GLU A 233 7.56 -1.17 14.82
C GLU A 233 6.88 -2.42 14.24
N TYR A 234 5.97 -2.22 13.28
CA TYR A 234 5.17 -3.28 12.67
C TYR A 234 5.64 -3.55 11.25
N LYS A 235 5.61 -4.84 10.88
CA LYS A 235 5.71 -5.28 9.48
C LYS A 235 4.68 -6.37 9.25
N VAL A 236 3.82 -6.13 8.26
CA VAL A 236 2.80 -7.06 7.80
C VAL A 236 3.22 -7.66 6.47
N ALA A 237 3.03 -8.97 6.28
CA ALA A 237 3.31 -9.65 5.01
C ALA A 237 2.30 -10.77 4.73
N LYS A 238 1.97 -11.00 3.44
CA LYS A 238 1.12 -12.13 3.00
C LYS A 238 1.80 -13.49 3.17
N ASN A 239 3.13 -13.49 3.23
CA ASN A 239 3.97 -14.66 3.38
C ASN A 239 5.12 -14.35 4.36
N TYR A 240 5.98 -15.32 4.62
CA TYR A 240 7.13 -15.16 5.51
C TYR A 240 8.28 -14.36 4.85
N SER A 241 7.97 -13.19 4.31
CA SER A 241 8.93 -12.23 3.74
C SER A 241 8.55 -10.79 4.09
N TRP A 242 9.06 -10.28 5.20
CA TRP A 242 8.84 -8.91 5.64
C TRP A 242 9.85 -7.97 5.00
N ASN A 243 9.36 -7.03 4.19
CA ASN A 243 10.21 -6.10 3.44
C ASN A 243 10.55 -4.87 4.28
N PHE A 244 11.84 -4.55 4.35
CA PHE A 244 12.36 -3.31 4.91
C PHE A 244 12.98 -2.50 3.78
N GLN A 245 12.49 -1.28 3.60
CA GLN A 245 12.94 -0.36 2.56
C GLN A 245 13.71 0.81 3.19
N ASP A 246 14.57 1.43 2.39
CA ASP A 246 15.26 2.67 2.76
C ASP A 246 15.99 2.61 4.12
N ILE A 247 16.66 1.47 4.36
CA ILE A 247 17.37 1.13 5.59
C ILE A 247 18.62 2.02 5.78
N SER A 248 18.39 3.28 6.07
CA SER A 248 19.38 4.31 6.36
C SER A 248 19.86 4.23 7.81
N LYS A 249 20.94 4.95 8.15
CA LYS A 249 21.39 5.06 9.55
C LYS A 249 20.27 5.60 10.45
N LYS A 250 19.54 6.63 10.02
CA LYS A 250 18.43 7.23 10.77
C LYS A 250 17.31 6.22 11.06
N VAL A 251 16.90 5.45 10.05
CA VAL A 251 15.88 4.39 10.21
C VAL A 251 16.35 3.32 11.21
N LEU A 252 17.60 2.89 11.10
CA LEU A 252 18.16 1.90 12.02
C LEU A 252 18.33 2.42 13.45
N GLU A 253 18.59 3.72 13.66
CA GLU A 253 18.62 4.31 15.00
C GLU A 253 17.22 4.40 15.60
N LYS A 254 16.20 4.77 14.81
CA LYS A 254 14.78 4.71 15.25
C LYS A 254 14.42 3.31 15.73
N TYR A 255 14.76 2.28 14.96
CA TYR A 255 14.49 0.90 15.35
C TYR A 255 15.08 0.49 16.70
N LYS A 256 16.11 1.18 17.21
CA LYS A 256 16.66 0.87 18.53
C LYS A 256 15.80 1.42 19.67
N THR A 257 14.93 2.39 19.40
CA THR A 257 14.07 3.00 20.42
C THR A 257 12.75 2.26 20.59
N ASP A 258 12.42 1.33 19.68
CA ASP A 258 11.30 0.41 19.84
C ASP A 258 11.62 -0.68 20.87
N ASN A 259 10.60 -1.14 21.61
CA ASN A 259 10.71 -2.25 22.54
C ASN A 259 10.83 -3.60 21.79
N LYS A 260 10.00 -3.80 20.76
CA LYS A 260 10.02 -4.98 19.87
C LYS A 260 9.68 -4.61 18.43
N MET A 261 10.18 -5.46 17.53
CA MET A 261 9.74 -5.55 16.14
C MET A 261 8.61 -6.57 16.05
N ILE A 262 7.45 -6.15 15.57
CA ILE A 262 6.28 -7.02 15.36
C ILE A 262 6.24 -7.46 13.90
N LEU A 263 6.40 -8.75 13.66
CA LEU A 263 6.40 -9.36 12.33
C LEU A 263 5.16 -10.24 12.17
N ALA A 264 4.16 -9.76 11.45
CA ALA A 264 2.88 -10.44 11.26
C ALA A 264 2.76 -11.08 9.87
N VAL A 265 2.27 -12.32 9.83
CA VAL A 265 1.83 -13.00 8.60
C VAL A 265 0.32 -12.94 8.53
N VAL A 266 -0.23 -12.47 7.41
CA VAL A 266 -1.68 -12.26 7.24
C VAL A 266 -2.21 -13.00 6.02
N ASP A 267 -3.44 -13.49 6.15
CA ASP A 267 -4.31 -13.88 5.05
C ASP A 267 -5.20 -12.68 4.71
N LYS A 268 -4.86 -11.96 3.63
CA LYS A 268 -5.62 -10.77 3.28
C LYS A 268 -6.96 -11.08 2.65
N ASP A 269 -7.08 -12.24 2.00
CA ASP A 269 -8.31 -12.65 1.35
C ASP A 269 -9.32 -13.16 2.40
N ASN A 270 -8.83 -13.83 3.44
CA ASN A 270 -9.68 -14.37 4.51
C ASN A 270 -9.80 -13.50 5.76
N PHE A 271 -9.10 -12.36 5.81
CA PHE A 271 -9.05 -11.46 6.97
C PHE A 271 -8.51 -12.14 8.24
N ILE A 272 -7.47 -12.96 8.10
CA ILE A 272 -6.90 -13.74 9.21
C ILE A 272 -5.48 -13.27 9.50
N ILE A 273 -5.20 -12.97 10.78
CA ILE A 273 -3.81 -12.82 11.25
C ILE A 273 -3.27 -14.23 11.57
N LYS A 274 -2.52 -14.81 10.62
CA LYS A 274 -2.04 -16.20 10.71
C LYS A 274 -1.07 -16.38 11.87
N GLU A 275 -0.03 -15.56 11.92
CA GLU A 275 1.02 -15.66 12.93
C GLU A 275 1.57 -14.27 13.26
N ILE A 276 1.93 -14.05 14.53
CA ILE A 276 2.63 -12.84 14.96
C ILE A 276 3.90 -13.26 15.70
N TYR A 277 5.01 -12.64 15.32
CA TYR A 277 6.31 -12.81 15.94
C TYR A 277 6.80 -11.52 16.56
N GLU A 278 7.34 -11.60 17.77
CA GLU A 278 8.10 -10.52 18.40
C GLU A 278 9.59 -10.77 18.22
N ALA A 279 10.31 -9.77 17.71
CA ALA A 279 11.76 -9.84 17.59
C ALA A 279 12.44 -8.70 18.35
N ASP A 280 13.62 -9.02 18.87
CA ASP A 280 14.52 -8.02 19.45
C ASP A 280 14.99 -7.05 18.35
N PRO A 281 14.85 -5.72 18.55
CA PRO A 281 15.23 -4.75 17.53
C PRO A 281 16.72 -4.77 17.19
N ILE A 282 17.60 -4.94 18.18
CA ILE A 282 19.06 -4.96 17.96
C ILE A 282 19.47 -6.15 17.08
N ARG A 283 18.92 -7.34 17.35
CA ARG A 283 19.13 -8.54 16.52
C ARG A 283 18.55 -8.37 15.12
N THR A 284 17.38 -7.74 15.00
CA THR A 284 16.74 -7.40 13.73
C THR A 284 17.64 -6.48 12.90
N ILE A 285 18.09 -5.37 13.48
CA ILE A 285 19.02 -4.42 12.86
C ILE A 285 20.31 -5.13 12.40
N ARG A 286 20.91 -5.96 13.27
CA ARG A 286 22.11 -6.72 12.92
C ARG A 286 21.88 -7.61 11.71
N ARG A 287 20.74 -8.31 11.65
CA ARG A 287 20.41 -9.18 10.52
C ARG A 287 20.17 -8.38 9.24
N LEU A 288 19.45 -7.25 9.31
CA LEU A 288 19.24 -6.37 8.16
C LEU A 288 20.57 -5.87 7.58
N LYS A 289 21.52 -5.44 8.43
CA LYS A 289 22.88 -5.05 8.00
C LYS A 289 23.60 -6.19 7.28
N GLN A 290 23.54 -7.42 7.81
CA GLN A 290 24.13 -8.59 7.15
C GLN A 290 23.50 -8.84 5.78
N LYS A 291 22.17 -8.80 5.65
CA LYS A 291 21.48 -9.00 4.37
C LYS A 291 21.82 -7.93 3.34
N LEU A 292 22.00 -6.68 3.78
CA LEU A 292 22.47 -5.62 2.89
C LEU A 292 23.90 -5.86 2.41
N LEU A 293 24.80 -6.37 3.26
CA LEU A 293 26.16 -6.74 2.86
C LEU A 293 26.17 -7.93 1.89
N GLU A 294 25.39 -8.98 2.18
CA GLU A 294 25.19 -10.14 1.29
C GLU A 294 24.67 -9.68 -0.09
N LYS A 295 23.68 -8.77 -0.10
CA LYS A 295 23.15 -8.18 -1.34
C LYS A 295 24.22 -7.40 -2.09
N LYS A 296 25.02 -6.57 -1.41
CA LYS A 296 26.12 -5.82 -2.03
C LYS A 296 27.16 -6.75 -2.66
N LYS A 297 27.56 -7.81 -1.97
CA LYS A 297 28.49 -8.82 -2.49
C LYS A 297 27.93 -9.50 -3.76
N ARG A 298 26.71 -10.04 -3.70
CA ARG A 298 26.04 -10.69 -4.83
C ARG A 298 25.88 -9.77 -6.05
N PHE A 299 25.59 -8.50 -5.82
CA PHE A 299 25.45 -7.52 -6.90
C PHE A 299 26.82 -7.23 -7.54
N LYS A 300 27.87 -7.02 -6.72
CA LYS A 300 29.24 -6.82 -7.19
C LYS A 300 29.73 -7.99 -8.05
N GLU A 301 29.47 -9.23 -7.62
CA GLU A 301 29.80 -10.45 -8.38
C GLU A 301 29.13 -10.51 -9.76
N ARG A 302 27.98 -9.83 -9.93
CA ARG A 302 27.25 -9.74 -11.20
C ARG A 302 27.55 -8.46 -11.98
N GLY A 303 28.56 -7.69 -11.59
CA GLY A 303 28.86 -6.38 -12.19
C GLY A 303 27.77 -5.33 -12.00
N LYS A 304 26.85 -5.53 -11.03
CA LYS A 304 25.73 -4.63 -10.74
C LYS A 304 25.98 -3.85 -9.46
N ASN A 305 25.41 -2.65 -9.37
CA ASN A 305 25.41 -1.85 -8.14
C ASN A 305 24.10 -2.00 -7.38
N VAL A 306 24.16 -2.01 -6.05
CA VAL A 306 22.96 -1.98 -5.20
C VAL A 306 22.34 -0.59 -5.29
N ARG A 307 21.16 -0.52 -5.92
CA ARG A 307 20.39 0.72 -6.06
C ARG A 307 19.69 1.10 -4.75
N ARG A 308 18.79 0.24 -4.25
CA ARG A 308 18.01 0.50 -3.03
C ARG A 308 18.53 -0.27 -1.82
N LEU A 309 18.65 0.43 -0.68
CA LEU A 309 18.92 -0.14 0.64
C LEU A 309 17.67 -0.84 1.18
N GLN A 310 17.29 -1.91 0.51
CA GLN A 310 16.18 -2.77 0.91
C GLN A 310 16.67 -4.19 1.17
N ALA A 311 16.09 -4.81 2.19
CA ALA A 311 16.29 -6.20 2.55
C ALA A 311 14.98 -6.76 3.13
N SER A 312 14.76 -8.05 2.95
CA SER A 312 13.59 -8.73 3.51
C SER A 312 14.03 -9.71 4.58
N LEU A 313 13.30 -9.83 5.69
CA LEU A 313 13.46 -10.94 6.61
C LEU A 313 12.58 -12.11 6.15
N SER A 314 13.17 -13.29 6.06
CA SER A 314 12.49 -14.53 5.66
C SER A 314 12.13 -15.39 6.86
N ALA A 315 11.33 -16.46 6.67
CA ALA A 315 11.07 -17.47 7.70
C ALA A 315 12.35 -17.97 8.40
N GLY A 316 13.40 -18.26 7.62
CA GLY A 316 14.68 -18.72 8.17
C GLY A 316 15.41 -17.66 9.01
N ASP A 317 15.11 -16.38 8.79
CA ASP A 317 15.70 -15.29 9.57
C ASP A 317 15.08 -15.15 10.96
N LEU A 318 13.84 -15.62 11.17
CA LEU A 318 13.18 -15.63 12.48
C LEU A 318 14.02 -16.36 13.54
N LYS A 319 14.57 -17.53 13.17
CA LYS A 319 15.50 -18.29 14.03
C LYS A 319 16.78 -17.51 14.32
N ARG A 320 17.33 -16.80 13.33
CA ARG A 320 18.59 -16.03 13.45
C ARG A 320 18.45 -14.81 14.36
N ILE A 321 17.29 -14.16 14.34
CA ILE A 321 16.98 -13.03 15.23
C ILE A 321 16.36 -13.48 16.55
N ARG A 322 16.13 -14.80 16.72
CA ARG A 322 15.44 -15.42 17.86
C ARG A 322 14.08 -14.77 18.10
N ALA A 323 13.30 -14.62 17.04
CA ALA A 323 11.93 -14.13 17.14
C ALA A 323 11.08 -15.14 17.92
N LYS A 324 10.21 -14.63 18.79
CA LYS A 324 9.26 -15.41 19.58
C LYS A 324 7.91 -15.38 18.88
N LEU A 325 7.33 -16.54 18.61
CA LEU A 325 5.94 -16.66 18.19
C LEU A 325 5.04 -16.29 19.38
N VAL A 326 4.19 -15.28 19.22
CA VAL A 326 3.28 -14.80 20.29
C VAL A 326 1.81 -15.00 19.95
N HIS A 327 1.50 -15.18 18.67
CA HIS A 327 0.16 -15.54 18.21
C HIS A 327 0.25 -16.51 17.05
N LYS A 328 -0.67 -17.47 17.01
CA LYS A 328 -0.91 -18.36 15.87
C LYS A 328 -2.40 -18.62 15.77
N ALA A 329 -3.00 -18.31 14.63
CA ALA A 329 -4.39 -18.63 14.36
C ALA A 329 -4.60 -20.14 14.43
N THR A 330 -5.64 -20.56 15.15
CA THR A 330 -6.15 -21.93 15.09
C THR A 330 -7.03 -21.98 13.85
N ILE A 331 -6.53 -22.57 12.77
CA ILE A 331 -7.36 -22.85 11.60
C ILE A 331 -8.01 -24.20 11.92
N GLU A 332 -9.30 -24.19 12.26
CA GLU A 332 -10.10 -25.41 12.21
C GLU A 332 -10.15 -25.82 10.73
N VAL A 333 -9.63 -27.03 10.44
CA VAL A 333 -9.57 -27.61 9.10
C VAL A 333 -10.92 -28.23 8.75
#